data_AF-A0A937WQ69-F1
#
_entry.id   AF-A0A937WQ69-F1
#
_cell.length_a   1.000
_cell.length_b   1.000
_cell.length_c   1.000
_cell.angle_alpha   90.00
_cell.angle_beta   90.00
_cell.angle_gamma   90.00
#
_symmetry.space_group_name_H-M   'P 1'
#
loop_
_entity.id
_entity.type
_entity.pdbx_description
1 polymer ?
#
loop_
_entity_poly.entity_id
_entity_poly.type
_entity_poly.pdbx_seq_one_letter_code
_entity_poly.pdbx_strand_id
1 'polypeptide(L)'
;MSLKRYLKWEYIKRFLDVFQVFVVVIGVGFSAYQINDIANNQLSRKNQLSLLYYDRLNSGSNRKISMAIEHHNPILKKFTSDEIDDFLNDLNDVGFNLARNLLDSDSTCANFSDLTEKAYKNQEIQKYLIDARKHNEDYFQGFDQLFEFIQTCNVSKTRG
;
A
#
# COMPACT_ATOMS: atom_id res chain seq x y z
N MET A 1 -13.40 70.82 7.66
CA MET A 1 -12.80 69.57 8.17
C MET A 1 -12.50 68.71 6.96
N SER A 2 -11.24 68.69 6.55
CA SER A 2 -10.87 68.75 5.13
C SER A 2 -10.72 67.39 4.44
N LEU A 3 -11.04 67.40 3.14
CA LEU A 3 -10.86 66.39 2.09
C LEU A 3 -9.63 65.47 2.26
N LYS A 4 -8.54 65.97 2.87
CA LYS A 4 -7.34 65.19 3.22
C LYS A 4 -7.62 63.99 4.14
N ARG A 5 -8.59 64.08 5.06
CA ARG A 5 -8.96 62.98 5.96
C ARG A 5 -9.75 61.88 5.24
N TYR A 6 -10.55 62.27 4.24
CA TYR A 6 -11.35 61.35 3.42
C TYR A 6 -10.49 60.58 2.41
N LEU A 7 -9.58 61.29 1.71
CA LEU A 7 -8.58 60.69 0.82
C LEU A 7 -7.63 59.70 1.54
N LYS A 8 -7.22 60.02 2.78
CA LYS A 8 -6.43 59.10 3.62
C LYS A 8 -7.19 57.82 3.96
N TRP A 9 -8.49 57.92 4.20
CA TRP A 9 -9.33 56.77 4.57
C TRP A 9 -9.61 55.86 3.37
N GLU A 10 -9.86 56.43 2.20
CA GLU A 10 -10.06 55.65 0.98
C GLU A 10 -8.79 54.90 0.56
N TYR A 11 -7.62 55.51 0.74
CA TYR A 11 -6.33 54.86 0.50
C TYR A 11 -6.04 53.72 1.48
N ILE A 12 -6.33 53.92 2.78
CA ILE A 12 -6.19 52.87 3.80
C ILE A 12 -7.13 51.70 3.51
N LYS A 13 -8.38 51.98 3.09
CA LYS A 13 -9.35 50.94 2.75
C LYS A 13 -8.87 50.10 1.57
N ARG A 14 -8.38 50.73 0.49
CA ARG A 14 -7.79 50.02 -0.67
C ARG A 14 -6.56 49.21 -0.28
N PHE A 15 -5.72 49.72 0.62
CA PHE A 15 -4.55 48.98 1.11
C PHE A 15 -4.97 47.74 1.92
N LEU A 16 -5.99 47.86 2.77
CA LEU A 16 -6.54 46.74 3.54
C LEU A 16 -7.16 45.67 2.62
N ASP A 17 -7.89 46.07 1.58
CA ASP A 17 -8.48 45.15 0.60
C ASP A 17 -7.39 44.37 -0.15
N VAL A 18 -6.31 45.03 -0.58
CA VAL A 18 -5.17 44.38 -1.24
C VAL A 18 -4.41 43.45 -0.27
N PHE A 19 -4.20 43.90 0.97
CA PHE A 19 -3.53 43.10 2.00
C PHE A 19 -4.33 41.83 2.33
N GLN A 20 -5.66 41.91 2.40
CA GLN A 20 -6.53 40.76 2.63
C GLN A 20 -6.39 39.72 1.51
N VAL A 21 -6.36 40.14 0.24
CA VAL A 21 -6.12 39.24 -0.90
C VAL A 21 -4.75 38.57 -0.77
N PHE A 22 -3.73 39.33 -0.38
CA PHE A 22 -2.37 38.81 -0.21
C PHE A 22 -2.29 37.73 0.88
N VAL A 23 -2.95 37.95 2.02
CA VAL A 23 -3.04 36.96 3.12
C VAL A 23 -3.75 35.69 2.66
N VAL A 24 -4.85 35.80 1.90
CA VAL A 24 -5.57 34.64 1.37
C VAL A 24 -4.69 33.85 0.40
N VAL A 25 -3.99 34.51 -0.53
CA VAL A 25 -3.10 33.84 -1.49
C VAL A 25 -1.96 33.11 -0.79
N ILE A 26 -1.31 33.74 0.20
CA ILE A 26 -0.26 33.09 1.00
C ILE A 26 -0.83 31.88 1.76
N GLY A 27 -1.99 32.04 2.40
CA GLY A 27 -2.65 30.96 3.15
C GLY A 27 -2.99 29.75 2.27
N VAL A 28 -3.51 29.98 1.07
CA VAL A 28 -3.79 28.92 0.08
C VAL A 28 -2.49 28.25 -0.37
N GLY A 29 -1.44 29.03 -0.66
CA GLY A 29 -0.14 28.50 -1.05
C GLY A 29 0.49 27.61 0.03
N PHE A 30 0.47 28.05 1.29
CA PHE A 30 0.96 27.27 2.43
C PHE A 30 0.12 25.99 2.66
N SER A 31 -1.20 26.07 2.48
CA SER A 31 -2.08 24.90 2.59
C SER A 31 -1.80 23.87 1.48
N ALA A 32 -1.62 24.33 0.24
CA ALA A 32 -1.25 23.46 -0.88
C ALA A 32 0.11 22.79 -0.68
N TYR A 33 1.10 23.53 -0.13
CA TYR A 33 2.41 22.98 0.21
C TYR A 33 2.31 21.86 1.26
N GLN A 34 1.58 22.08 2.35
CA GLN A 34 1.38 21.06 3.39
C GLN A 34 0.67 19.81 2.87
N ILE A 35 -0.32 19.95 1.98
CA ILE A 35 -1.00 18.80 1.38
C ILE A 35 -0.02 17.94 0.56
N ASN A 36 0.84 18.59 -0.23
CA ASN A 36 1.82 17.87 -1.04
C ASN A 36 2.86 17.16 -0.17
N ASP A 37 3.34 17.81 0.90
CA ASP A 37 4.29 17.20 1.84
C ASP A 37 3.67 15.98 2.57
N ILE A 38 2.42 16.10 3.03
CA ILE A 38 1.70 14.98 3.65
C ILE A 38 1.52 13.83 2.67
N ALA A 39 1.15 14.12 1.42
CA ALA A 39 0.99 13.12 0.37
C ALA A 39 2.30 12.38 0.07
N ASN A 40 3.41 13.12 -0.07
CA ASN A 40 4.73 12.53 -0.31
C ASN A 40 5.19 11.67 0.87
N ASN A 41 5.00 12.14 2.11
CA ASN A 41 5.33 11.39 3.31
C ASN A 41 4.48 10.12 3.46
N GLN A 42 3.21 10.15 3.06
CA GLN A 42 2.38 8.95 3.01
C GLN A 42 2.89 7.96 1.97
N LEU A 43 3.19 8.41 0.75
CA LEU A 43 3.71 7.53 -0.30
C LEU A 43 5.06 6.90 0.09
N SER A 44 5.97 7.66 0.71
CA SER A 44 7.23 7.12 1.21
C SER A 44 7.01 6.02 2.26
N ARG A 45 6.05 6.18 3.18
CA ARG A 45 5.72 5.15 4.17
C ARG A 45 5.14 3.90 3.54
N LYS A 46 4.24 4.03 2.56
CA LYS A 46 3.69 2.90 1.82
C LYS A 46 4.79 2.12 1.09
N ASN A 47 5.71 2.83 0.44
CA ASN A 47 6.84 2.22 -0.28
C ASN A 47 7.81 1.53 0.68
N GLN A 48 8.13 2.14 1.81
CA GLN A 48 8.95 1.50 2.85
C GLN A 48 8.31 0.20 3.36
N LEU A 49 7.00 0.22 3.62
CA LEU A 49 6.29 -0.98 4.07
C LEU A 49 6.28 -2.06 2.98
N SER A 50 6.07 -1.69 1.71
CA SER A 50 6.17 -2.62 0.58
C SER A 50 7.55 -3.26 0.49
N LEU A 51 8.62 -2.48 0.61
CA LEU A 51 10.00 -2.99 0.61
C LEU A 51 10.27 -3.94 1.78
N LEU A 52 9.77 -3.64 2.97
CA LEU A 52 9.93 -4.53 4.14
C LEU A 52 9.27 -5.90 3.91
N TYR A 53 8.08 -5.95 3.31
CA TYR A 53 7.45 -7.22 2.95
C TYR A 53 8.22 -7.94 1.85
N TYR A 54 8.67 -7.21 0.84
CA TYR A 54 9.49 -7.75 -0.24
C TYR A 54 10.77 -8.39 0.30
N ASP A 55 11.49 -7.71 1.19
CA ASP A 55 12.72 -8.22 1.79
C ASP A 55 12.47 -9.47 2.64
N ARG A 56 11.40 -9.47 3.45
CA ARG A 56 11.02 -10.65 4.24
C ARG A 56 10.74 -11.85 3.36
N LEU A 57 9.92 -11.69 2.32
CA LEU A 57 9.58 -12.77 1.39
C LEU A 57 10.78 -13.27 0.57
N ASN A 58 11.77 -12.41 0.34
CA ASN A 58 13.02 -12.74 -0.37
C ASN A 58 14.17 -13.15 0.55
N SER A 59 13.90 -13.48 1.81
CA SER A 59 14.90 -13.91 2.78
C SER A 59 14.58 -15.28 3.40
N GLY A 60 15.57 -15.88 4.07
CA GLY A 60 15.36 -17.05 4.94
C GLY A 60 14.64 -18.25 4.31
N SER A 61 13.69 -18.81 5.05
CA SER A 61 12.78 -19.89 4.63
C SER A 61 11.83 -19.42 3.54
N ASN A 62 11.31 -18.19 3.62
CA ASN A 62 10.38 -17.63 2.63
C ASN A 62 10.94 -17.68 1.21
N ARG A 63 12.19 -17.28 1.01
CA ARG A 63 12.85 -17.36 -0.31
C ARG A 63 12.93 -18.81 -0.80
N LYS A 64 13.26 -19.76 0.09
CA LYS A 64 13.35 -21.17 -0.27
C LYS A 64 11.98 -21.74 -0.64
N ILE A 65 10.91 -21.33 0.06
CA ILE A 65 9.53 -21.71 -0.25
C ILE A 65 9.11 -21.11 -1.60
N SER A 66 9.38 -19.82 -1.82
CA SER A 66 9.14 -19.14 -3.11
C SER A 66 9.80 -19.89 -4.27
N MET A 67 11.09 -20.24 -4.13
CA MET A 67 11.80 -21.03 -5.13
C MET A 67 11.24 -22.45 -5.27
N ALA A 68 10.78 -23.07 -4.17
CA ALA A 68 10.17 -24.38 -4.22
C ALA A 68 8.85 -24.34 -5.02
N ILE A 69 8.02 -23.33 -4.79
CA ILE A 69 6.80 -23.06 -5.55
C ILE A 69 7.14 -22.87 -7.04
N GLU A 70 8.10 -21.99 -7.35
CA GLU A 70 8.50 -21.68 -8.73
C GLU A 70 8.98 -22.92 -9.51
N HIS A 71 9.76 -23.78 -8.84
CA HIS A 71 10.30 -25.00 -9.44
C HIS A 71 9.42 -26.24 -9.24
N HIS A 72 8.17 -26.07 -8.79
CA HIS A 72 7.22 -27.17 -8.55
C HIS A 72 7.79 -28.27 -7.63
N ASN A 73 8.62 -27.88 -6.68
CA ASN A 73 9.18 -28.76 -5.67
C ASN A 73 8.16 -29.03 -4.54
N PRO A 74 8.21 -30.21 -3.90
CA PRO A 74 7.38 -30.49 -2.73
C PRO A 74 7.68 -29.52 -1.59
N ILE A 75 6.64 -28.92 -1.01
CA ILE A 75 6.71 -27.92 0.05
C ILE A 75 6.51 -28.59 1.41
N LEU A 76 5.40 -29.32 1.60
CA LEU A 76 5.00 -29.96 2.85
C LEU A 76 5.97 -31.06 3.31
N LYS A 77 6.83 -31.54 2.40
CA LYS A 77 7.89 -32.51 2.74
C LYS A 77 9.19 -31.83 3.15
N LYS A 78 9.43 -30.58 2.72
CA LYS A 78 10.72 -29.89 2.85
C LYS A 78 10.72 -28.82 3.93
N PHE A 79 9.56 -28.25 4.23
CA PHE A 79 9.42 -27.15 5.17
C PHE A 79 8.53 -27.57 6.33
N THR A 80 8.83 -27.02 7.50
CA THR A 80 8.01 -27.16 8.70
C THR A 80 6.74 -26.33 8.57
N SER A 81 5.70 -26.67 9.36
CA SER A 81 4.47 -25.87 9.41
C SER A 81 4.75 -24.42 9.79
N ASP A 82 5.63 -24.18 10.77
CA ASP A 82 6.02 -22.82 11.20
C ASP A 82 6.63 -22.01 10.05
N GLU A 83 7.50 -22.61 9.23
CA GLU A 83 8.08 -21.93 8.07
C GLU A 83 7.04 -21.61 6.99
N ILE A 84 6.04 -22.49 6.80
CA ILE A 84 4.94 -22.27 5.87
C ILE A 84 4.00 -21.17 6.41
N ASP A 85 3.74 -21.17 7.72
CA ASP A 85 2.95 -20.15 8.40
C ASP A 85 3.61 -18.78 8.30
N ASP A 86 4.91 -18.67 8.54
CA ASP A 86 5.66 -17.41 8.38
C ASP A 86 5.55 -16.86 6.96
N PHE A 87 5.73 -17.73 5.95
CA PHE A 87 5.60 -17.36 4.55
C PHE A 87 4.20 -16.87 4.20
N LEU A 88 3.16 -17.59 4.64
CA LEU A 88 1.78 -17.22 4.39
C LEU A 88 1.35 -16.01 5.20
N ASN A 89 1.90 -15.81 6.40
CA ASN A 89 1.66 -14.63 7.24
C ASN A 89 2.16 -13.36 6.55
N ASP A 90 3.35 -13.40 5.95
CA ASP A 90 3.87 -12.25 5.22
C ASP A 90 2.97 -11.87 4.02
N LEU A 91 2.47 -12.86 3.25
CA LEU A 91 1.53 -12.60 2.16
C LEU A 91 0.16 -12.13 2.67
N ASN A 92 -0.31 -12.72 3.76
CA ASN A 92 -1.56 -12.34 4.41
C ASN A 92 -1.52 -10.89 4.94
N ASP A 93 -0.42 -10.51 5.56
CA ASP A 93 -0.18 -9.15 6.03
C ASP A 93 -0.14 -8.14 4.89
N VAL A 94 0.44 -8.50 3.74
CA VAL A 94 0.38 -7.66 2.54
C VAL A 94 -1.07 -7.42 2.14
N GLY A 95 -1.90 -8.47 2.09
CA GLY A 95 -3.32 -8.33 1.78
C GLY A 95 -4.09 -7.46 2.79
N PHE A 96 -3.89 -7.68 4.08
CA PHE A 96 -4.53 -6.87 5.12
C PHE A 96 -4.12 -5.40 5.07
N ASN A 97 -2.84 -5.12 4.84
CA ASN A 97 -2.36 -3.74 4.75
C ASN A 97 -2.76 -3.05 3.45
N LEU A 98 -2.88 -3.81 2.36
CA LEU A 98 -3.47 -3.31 1.12
C LEU A 98 -4.94 -2.91 1.33
N ALA A 99 -5.75 -3.77 1.95
CA ALA A 99 -7.16 -3.50 2.21
C ALA A 99 -7.36 -2.25 3.11
N ARG A 100 -6.39 -1.95 3.96
CA ARG A 100 -6.37 -0.73 4.81
C ARG A 100 -5.76 0.49 4.13
N ASN A 101 -5.46 0.42 2.83
CA ASN A 101 -4.82 1.49 2.07
C ASN A 101 -3.45 1.91 2.65
N LEU A 102 -2.75 0.99 3.32
CA LEU A 102 -1.40 1.17 3.87
C LEU A 102 -0.30 0.74 2.90
N LEU A 103 -0.66 0.05 1.82
CA LEU A 103 0.20 -0.25 0.70
C LEU A 103 -0.29 0.49 -0.55
N ASP A 104 0.65 0.72 -1.47
CA ASP A 104 0.36 1.25 -2.80
C ASP A 104 -0.06 0.12 -3.74
N SER A 105 -1.16 0.31 -4.47
CA SER A 105 -1.74 -0.71 -5.35
C SER A 105 -0.79 -1.09 -6.49
N ASP A 106 -0.17 -0.11 -7.13
CA ASP A 106 0.70 -0.34 -8.28
C ASP A 106 1.96 -1.10 -7.86
N SER A 107 2.59 -0.66 -6.77
CA SER A 107 3.73 -1.33 -6.17
C SER A 107 3.38 -2.76 -5.73
N THR A 108 2.16 -2.96 -5.23
CA THR A 108 1.70 -4.30 -4.81
C THR A 108 1.53 -5.22 -6.02
N CYS A 109 0.90 -4.74 -7.10
CA CYS A 109 0.79 -5.47 -8.36
C CYS A 109 2.18 -5.80 -8.93
N ALA A 110 3.13 -4.86 -8.88
CA ALA A 110 4.47 -5.06 -9.43
C ALA A 110 5.29 -6.09 -8.63
N ASN A 111 5.24 -6.03 -7.30
CA ASN A 111 6.16 -6.77 -6.44
C ASN A 111 5.63 -8.13 -5.98
N PHE A 112 4.31 -8.31 -5.85
CA PHE A 112 3.73 -9.50 -5.21
C PHE A 112 2.79 -10.32 -6.11
N SER A 113 2.45 -9.84 -7.31
CA SER A 113 1.50 -10.52 -8.20
C SER A 113 1.90 -11.96 -8.52
N ASP A 114 3.10 -12.14 -9.08
CA ASP A 114 3.60 -13.43 -9.53
C ASP A 114 3.73 -14.45 -8.38
N LEU A 115 4.37 -14.05 -7.27
CA LEU A 115 4.55 -14.92 -6.11
C LEU A 115 3.21 -15.35 -5.51
N THR A 116 2.31 -14.39 -5.28
CA THR A 116 1.00 -14.68 -4.69
C THR A 116 0.17 -15.58 -5.61
N GLU A 117 0.16 -15.31 -6.91
CA GLU A 117 -0.58 -16.13 -7.87
C GLU A 117 -0.06 -17.58 -7.89
N LYS A 118 1.26 -17.76 -7.93
CA LYS A 118 1.89 -19.08 -7.88
C LYS A 118 1.65 -19.80 -6.55
N ALA A 119 1.78 -19.09 -5.43
CA ALA A 119 1.53 -19.63 -4.09
C ALA A 119 0.05 -20.06 -3.94
N TYR A 120 -0.88 -19.22 -4.37
CA TYR A 120 -2.30 -19.51 -4.27
C TYR A 120 -2.69 -20.70 -5.17
N LYS A 121 -2.14 -20.80 -6.37
CA LYS A 121 -2.41 -21.93 -7.28
C LYS A 121 -1.68 -23.21 -6.89
N ASN A 122 -0.76 -23.18 -5.93
CA ASN A 122 -0.02 -24.36 -5.50
C ASN A 122 -0.90 -25.32 -4.68
N GLN A 123 -1.02 -26.57 -5.13
CA GLN A 123 -1.89 -27.57 -4.50
C GLN A 123 -1.50 -27.92 -3.05
N GLU A 124 -0.20 -27.90 -2.73
CA GLU A 124 0.27 -28.20 -1.38
C GLU A 124 -0.03 -27.06 -0.42
N ILE A 125 0.12 -25.80 -0.86
CA ILE A 125 -0.30 -24.63 -0.09
C ILE A 125 -1.82 -24.66 0.12
N GLN A 126 -2.61 -24.95 -0.91
CA GLN A 126 -4.07 -25.07 -0.78
C GLN A 126 -4.47 -26.18 0.19
N LYS A 127 -3.79 -27.33 0.14
CA LYS A 127 -4.01 -28.42 1.10
C LYS A 127 -3.68 -27.98 2.53
N TYR A 128 -2.59 -27.25 2.72
CA TYR A 128 -2.20 -26.70 4.01
C TYR A 128 -3.26 -25.72 4.55
N LEU A 129 -3.72 -24.78 3.71
CA LEU A 129 -4.76 -23.81 4.06
C LEU A 129 -6.08 -24.50 4.45
N ILE A 130 -6.52 -25.52 3.70
CA ILE A 130 -7.73 -26.27 4.01
C ILE A 130 -7.62 -26.94 5.39
N ASP A 131 -6.45 -27.51 5.72
CA ASP A 131 -6.23 -28.15 7.01
C ASP A 131 -6.21 -27.13 8.16
N ALA A 132 -5.46 -26.03 7.98
CA ALA A 132 -5.36 -24.96 8.97
C ALA A 132 -6.72 -24.27 9.24
N ARG A 133 -7.55 -24.13 8.20
CA ARG A 133 -8.87 -23.48 8.30
C ARG A 133 -9.96 -24.35 8.93
N LYS A 134 -9.71 -25.63 9.24
CA LYS A 134 -10.69 -26.49 9.93
C LYS A 134 -11.14 -25.96 11.29
N HIS A 135 -10.26 -25.21 11.96
CA HIS A 135 -10.52 -24.66 13.29
C HIS A 135 -10.79 -23.15 13.27
N ASN A 136 -10.38 -22.46 12.21
CA ASN A 136 -10.58 -21.03 12.03
C ASN A 136 -10.72 -20.73 10.53
N GLU A 137 -11.94 -20.51 10.06
CA GLU A 137 -12.22 -20.26 8.63
C GLU A 137 -11.52 -18.99 8.11
N ASP A 138 -11.29 -18.01 8.99
CA ASP A 138 -10.65 -16.74 8.66
C ASP A 138 -9.11 -16.82 8.64
N TYR A 139 -8.53 -18.00 8.88
CA TYR A 139 -7.08 -18.16 8.91
C TYR A 139 -6.47 -17.84 7.54
N PHE A 140 -5.53 -16.88 7.52
CA PHE A 140 -4.96 -16.30 6.32
C PHE A 140 -5.96 -15.64 5.35
N GLN A 141 -7.06 -15.06 5.83
CA GLN A 141 -8.03 -14.37 4.96
C GLN A 141 -7.39 -13.22 4.15
N GLY A 142 -6.39 -12.54 4.69
CA GLY A 142 -5.64 -11.50 3.97
C GLY A 142 -4.92 -12.05 2.74
N PHE A 143 -4.50 -13.31 2.75
CA PHE A 143 -3.88 -13.94 1.57
C PHE A 143 -4.89 -14.11 0.43
N ASP A 144 -6.13 -14.51 0.76
CA ASP A 144 -7.22 -14.63 -0.22
C ASP A 144 -7.56 -13.25 -0.81
N GLN A 145 -7.68 -12.23 0.05
CA GLN A 145 -7.91 -10.83 -0.36
C GLN A 145 -6.80 -10.31 -1.29
N LEU A 146 -5.54 -10.64 -0.98
CA LEU A 146 -4.41 -10.28 -1.83
C LEU A 146 -4.52 -10.92 -3.20
N PHE A 147 -4.85 -12.22 -3.25
CA PHE A 147 -5.02 -12.93 -4.51
C PHE A 147 -6.17 -12.36 -5.35
N GLU A 148 -7.32 -12.09 -4.76
CA GLU A 148 -8.46 -11.43 -5.42
C GLU A 148 -8.06 -10.08 -6.01
N PHE A 149 -7.34 -9.26 -5.25
CA PHE A 149 -6.82 -8.00 -5.75
C PHE A 149 -5.87 -8.19 -6.93
N ILE A 150 -4.96 -9.15 -6.86
CA ILE A 150 -3.99 -9.41 -7.94
C ILE A 150 -4.67 -9.83 -9.25
N GLN A 151 -5.80 -10.53 -9.18
CA GLN A 151 -6.58 -10.83 -10.38
C GLN A 151 -7.01 -9.55 -11.11
N THR A 152 -7.27 -8.45 -10.39
CA THR A 152 -7.59 -7.15 -11.01
C THR A 152 -6.38 -6.51 -11.70
N CYS A 153 -5.16 -6.72 -11.17
CA CYS A 153 -3.91 -6.27 -11.79
C CYS A 153 -3.66 -6.94 -13.15
N ASN A 154 -4.00 -8.22 -13.30
CA ASN A 154 -3.75 -8.96 -14.54
C ASN A 154 -4.74 -8.58 -15.67
N VAL A 155 -5.96 -8.16 -15.31
CA VAL A 155 -6.97 -7.69 -16.28
C VAL A 155 -6.61 -6.32 -16.87
N SER A 156 -5.93 -5.46 -16.12
CA SER A 156 -5.49 -4.14 -16.62
C SER A 156 -4.31 -4.26 -17.60
N LYS A 157 -3.39 -5.22 -17.39
CA LYS A 157 -2.26 -5.50 -18.31
C LYS A 157 -2.65 -6.01 -19.70
N THR A 158 -3.83 -6.62 -19.86
CA THR A 158 -4.27 -7.18 -21.16
C THR A 158 -5.09 -6.20 -22.00
N ARG A 159 -5.38 -5.00 -21.49
CA ARG A 159 -6.16 -3.95 -22.17
C ARG A 159 -5.34 -2.70 -22.57
N GLY A 160 -4.05 -2.68 -22.29
CA GLY A 160 -3.12 -1.62 -22.73
C GLY A 160 -2.24 -2.10 -23.87
#